data_AF-A0A4Y2BE85-F1
#
_entry.id   AF-A0A4Y2BE85-F1
#
_cell.length_a   1.000
_cell.length_b   1.000
_cell.length_c   1.000
_cell.angle_alpha   90.00
_cell.angle_beta   90.00
_cell.angle_gamma   90.00
#
_symmetry.space_group_name_H-M   'P 1'
#
loop_
_entity.id
_entity.type
_entity.pdbx_description
1 polymer ?
#
loop_
_entity_poly.entity_id
_entity_poly.type
_entity_poly.pdbx_seq_one_letter_code
_entity_poly.pdbx_strand_id
1 'polypeptide(L)'
;MGTLSMPIDKDAETPKCSPGTSKTVSRFDISPVPIIKKRTTTRGSKATRSSLITGSPYKDQLTKSLERSAPKKTFLSVPGVRDRPRGRGGKTKGLRKKKIGPTKRYDSSSDSSD
;
A
#
# COMPACT_ATOMS: atom_id res chain seq x y z
N MET A 1 40.83 -27.03 43.76
CA MET A 1 41.24 -25.77 44.40
C MET A 1 41.82 -24.87 43.32
N GLY A 2 41.16 -23.76 43.00
CA GLY A 2 41.65 -22.79 42.01
C GLY A 2 40.52 -21.87 41.53
N THR A 3 40.27 -20.79 42.27
CA THR A 3 39.33 -19.72 41.90
C THR A 3 40.08 -18.65 41.12
N LEU A 4 39.61 -18.31 39.91
CA LEU A 4 40.07 -17.14 39.17
C LEU A 4 39.33 -15.91 39.71
N SER A 5 40.02 -15.02 40.43
CA SER A 5 39.46 -13.74 40.87
C SER A 5 39.76 -12.64 39.86
N MET A 6 38.72 -12.01 39.34
CA MET A 6 38.83 -10.75 38.61
C MET A 6 39.12 -9.61 39.60
N PRO A 7 40.11 -8.73 39.35
CA PRO A 7 40.27 -7.52 40.15
C PRO A 7 39.12 -6.56 39.83
N ILE A 8 38.43 -6.09 40.86
CA ILE A 8 37.45 -5.00 40.75
C ILE A 8 38.21 -3.75 41.13
N ASP A 9 38.49 -2.89 40.15
CA ASP A 9 39.09 -1.59 40.40
C ASP A 9 38.16 -0.79 41.32
N LYS A 10 38.74 -0.35 42.44
CA LYS A 10 38.07 0.27 43.58
C LYS A 10 37.79 1.76 43.38
N ASP A 11 37.67 2.22 42.15
CA ASP A 11 37.31 3.60 41.83
C ASP A 11 35.90 3.62 41.24
N ALA A 12 34.92 3.38 42.11
CA ALA A 12 33.54 3.70 41.81
C ALA A 12 33.40 5.22 41.81
N GLU A 13 33.79 5.84 40.70
CA GLU A 13 33.56 7.25 40.45
C GLU A 13 32.04 7.47 40.48
N THR A 14 31.57 8.13 41.54
CA THR A 14 30.18 8.59 41.59
C THR A 14 29.94 9.49 40.38
N PRO A 15 28.93 9.23 39.54
CA PRO A 15 28.64 10.11 38.42
C PRO A 15 28.23 11.46 38.98
N LYS A 16 29.13 12.44 38.94
CA LYS A 16 28.83 13.82 39.35
C LYS A 16 27.78 14.38 38.39
N CYS A 17 26.56 14.56 38.90
CA CYS A 17 25.50 15.25 38.18
C CYS A 17 25.94 16.70 37.94
N SER A 18 26.26 17.01 36.69
CA SER A 18 26.52 18.38 36.26
C SER A 18 25.21 19.17 36.35
N PRO A 19 25.22 20.46 36.74
CA PRO A 19 24.06 21.33 36.59
C PRO A 19 23.81 21.56 35.10
N GLY A 20 23.19 20.59 34.44
CA GLY A 20 22.73 20.72 33.07
C GLY A 20 21.61 21.73 33.05
N THR A 21 21.70 22.74 32.19
CA THR A 21 20.60 23.67 31.90
C THR A 21 19.49 22.89 31.22
N SER A 22 18.66 22.23 32.03
CA SER A 22 17.50 21.52 31.54
C SER A 22 16.50 22.56 31.04
N LYS A 23 16.26 22.58 29.72
CA LYS A 23 15.19 23.38 29.15
C LYS A 23 13.87 22.95 29.78
N THR A 24 13.15 23.89 30.39
CA THR A 24 11.79 23.65 30.88
C THR A 24 10.90 23.51 29.66
N VAL A 25 10.52 22.27 29.34
CA VAL A 25 9.59 21.97 28.24
C VAL A 25 8.20 21.83 28.85
N SER A 26 7.29 22.73 28.48
CA SER A 26 5.88 22.62 28.83
C SER A 26 5.25 21.46 28.08
N ARG A 27 4.21 20.84 28.65
CA ARG A 27 3.46 19.77 27.99
C ARG A 27 2.91 20.19 26.61
N PHE A 28 2.63 21.48 26.44
CA PHE A 28 2.15 22.05 25.18
C PHE A 28 3.24 22.19 24.12
N ASP A 29 4.52 22.15 24.50
CA ASP A 29 5.65 22.21 23.56
C ASP A 29 5.90 20.87 22.85
N ILE A 30 5.17 19.82 23.25
CA ILE A 30 5.32 18.46 22.72
C ILE A 30 4.18 18.20 21.73
N SER A 31 4.48 18.22 20.43
CA SER A 31 3.53 17.79 19.40
C SER A 31 3.32 16.27 19.47
N PRO A 32 2.10 15.75 19.23
CA PRO A 32 1.89 14.31 19.16
C PRO A 32 2.71 13.69 18.03
N VAL A 33 3.21 12.48 18.26
CA VAL A 33 3.97 11.72 17.26
C VAL A 33 3.10 11.57 16.01
N PRO A 34 3.60 11.93 14.80
CA PRO A 34 2.82 11.77 13.58
C PRO A 34 2.53 10.28 13.39
N ILE A 35 1.27 9.89 13.59
CA ILE A 35 0.79 8.54 13.31
C ILE A 35 0.67 8.44 11.79
N ILE A 36 1.77 8.05 11.14
CA ILE A 36 1.79 7.71 9.72
C ILE A 36 1.00 6.42 9.58
N LYS A 37 -0.32 6.52 9.37
CA LYS A 37 -1.16 5.39 8.98
C LYS A 37 -0.68 4.90 7.62
N LYS A 38 0.20 3.89 7.62
CA LYS A 38 0.66 3.22 6.39
C LYS A 38 -0.56 2.57 5.74
N ARG A 39 -1.05 3.14 4.66
CA ARG A 39 -2.12 2.55 3.85
C ARG A 39 -1.52 1.36 3.09
N THR A 40 -1.86 0.14 3.49
CA THR A 40 -1.52 -1.06 2.69
C THR A 40 -2.34 -1.01 1.39
N THR A 41 -1.69 -0.79 0.25
CA THR A 41 -2.35 -0.80 -1.06
C THR A 41 -1.88 -1.99 -1.88
N THR A 42 -2.79 -2.83 -2.36
CA THR A 42 -2.49 -3.92 -3.33
C THR A 42 -2.18 -3.37 -4.74
N ARG A 43 -2.19 -2.05 -4.92
CA ARG A 43 -1.92 -1.37 -6.19
C ARG A 43 -0.45 -1.54 -6.56
N GLY A 44 -0.20 -2.18 -7.70
CA GLY A 44 1.16 -2.50 -8.15
C GLY A 44 1.69 -3.84 -7.65
N SER A 45 0.92 -4.59 -6.85
CA SER A 45 1.27 -5.98 -6.54
C SER A 45 1.23 -6.81 -7.81
N LYS A 46 2.29 -7.58 -8.07
CA LYS A 46 2.36 -8.47 -9.22
C LYS A 46 1.38 -9.63 -9.02
N ALA A 47 0.69 -10.04 -10.08
CA ALA A 47 -0.13 -11.23 -10.04
C ALA A 47 0.77 -12.45 -9.78
N THR A 48 0.40 -13.28 -8.80
CA THR A 48 1.06 -14.56 -8.56
C THR A 48 0.77 -15.49 -9.74
N ARG A 49 1.81 -16.10 -10.32
CA ARG A 49 1.63 -17.16 -11.31
C ARG A 49 1.19 -18.43 -10.57
N SER A 50 0.05 -18.99 -10.94
CA SER A 50 -0.40 -20.30 -10.45
C SER A 50 -0.10 -21.40 -11.46
N SER A 51 0.07 -22.61 -10.97
CA SER A 51 0.15 -23.84 -11.77
C SER A 51 -0.91 -24.82 -11.29
N LEU A 52 -1.42 -25.65 -12.21
CA LEU A 52 -2.41 -26.68 -11.90
C LEU A 52 -1.70 -27.93 -11.40
N ILE A 53 -2.01 -28.39 -10.18
CA ILE A 53 -1.41 -29.57 -9.58
C ILE A 53 -2.15 -30.81 -10.09
N THR A 54 -1.60 -31.44 -11.13
CA THR A 54 -2.20 -32.61 -11.81
C THR A 54 -2.09 -33.92 -11.02
N GLY A 55 -1.21 -33.97 -10.01
CA GLY A 55 -0.92 -35.15 -9.18
C GLY A 55 -1.54 -35.13 -7.79
N SER A 56 -2.59 -34.33 -7.56
CA SER A 56 -3.24 -34.29 -6.24
C SER A 56 -4.05 -35.57 -5.97
N PRO A 57 -4.17 -36.02 -4.70
CA PRO A 57 -4.98 -37.19 -4.33
C PRO A 57 -6.48 -37.03 -4.66
N TYR A 58 -6.92 -35.84 -5.07
CA TYR A 58 -8.29 -35.53 -5.45
C TYR A 58 -8.49 -35.35 -6.97
N LYS A 59 -7.51 -35.71 -7.79
CA LYS A 59 -7.55 -35.53 -9.26
C LYS A 59 -8.87 -36.03 -9.86
N ASP A 60 -9.29 -37.23 -9.49
CA ASP A 60 -10.49 -37.88 -10.07
C ASP A 60 -11.79 -37.23 -9.59
N GLN A 61 -11.81 -36.62 -8.41
CA GLN A 61 -12.97 -35.88 -7.91
C GLN A 61 -13.10 -34.53 -8.64
N LEU A 62 -11.96 -33.88 -8.93
CA LEU A 62 -11.90 -32.62 -9.67
C LEU A 62 -12.29 -32.77 -11.14
N THR A 63 -11.83 -33.84 -11.82
CA THR A 63 -12.23 -34.08 -13.22
C THR A 63 -13.73 -34.34 -13.34
N LYS A 64 -14.28 -35.18 -12.45
CA LYS A 64 -15.72 -35.46 -12.41
C LYS A 64 -16.55 -34.21 -12.13
N SER A 65 -16.10 -33.30 -11.27
CA SER A 65 -16.84 -32.06 -10.98
C SER A 65 -16.80 -31.07 -12.15
N LEU A 66 -15.67 -30.99 -12.87
CA LEU A 66 -15.54 -30.18 -14.09
C LEU A 66 -16.43 -30.73 -15.21
N GLU A 67 -16.46 -32.04 -15.42
CA GLU A 67 -17.35 -32.68 -16.40
C GLU A 67 -18.83 -32.48 -16.07
N ARG A 68 -19.20 -32.53 -14.78
CA ARG A 68 -20.57 -32.27 -14.32
C ARG A 68 -21.00 -30.82 -14.51
N SER A 69 -20.08 -29.87 -14.31
CA SER A 69 -20.34 -28.42 -14.41
C SER A 69 -20.12 -27.86 -15.81
N ALA A 70 -19.54 -28.65 -16.72
CA ALA A 70 -19.44 -28.28 -18.12
C ALA A 70 -20.84 -27.96 -18.67
N PRO A 71 -21.01 -26.86 -19.40
CA PRO A 71 -22.31 -26.50 -19.97
C PRO A 71 -22.74 -27.63 -20.89
N LYS A 72 -23.78 -28.36 -20.47
CA LYS A 72 -24.47 -29.31 -21.35
C LYS A 72 -24.89 -28.50 -22.56
N LYS A 73 -24.39 -28.87 -23.75
CA LYS A 73 -24.82 -28.27 -25.01
C LYS A 73 -26.33 -28.45 -25.10
N THR A 74 -27.08 -27.46 -24.66
CA THR A 74 -28.50 -27.32 -24.96
C THR A 74 -28.55 -27.12 -26.46
N PHE A 75 -29.05 -28.11 -27.19
CA PHE A 75 -29.25 -28.04 -28.65
C PHE A 75 -30.28 -26.96 -29.08
N LEU A 76 -30.67 -26.05 -28.20
CA LEU A 76 -31.47 -24.87 -28.50
C LEU A 76 -30.56 -23.69 -28.83
N SER A 77 -29.76 -23.84 -29.87
CA SER A 77 -29.09 -22.75 -30.56
C SER A 77 -29.60 -22.77 -32.00
N VAL A 78 -30.70 -22.06 -32.25
CA VAL A 78 -31.11 -21.70 -33.62
C VAL A 78 -29.91 -21.01 -34.29
N PRO A 79 -29.33 -21.54 -35.37
CA PRO A 79 -28.24 -20.88 -36.07
C PRO A 79 -28.87 -19.79 -36.95
N GLY A 80 -29.00 -18.58 -36.40
CA GLY A 80 -29.71 -17.51 -37.10
C GLY A 80 -29.55 -16.14 -36.46
N VAL A 81 -28.48 -15.45 -36.84
CA VAL A 81 -28.40 -13.99 -36.96
C VAL A 81 -28.54 -13.17 -35.66
N ARG A 82 -27.39 -12.75 -35.10
CA ARG A 82 -27.12 -11.32 -34.80
C ARG A 82 -25.61 -11.06 -34.85
N ASP A 83 -25.12 -10.68 -36.03
CA ASP A 83 -23.92 -9.84 -36.13
C ASP A 83 -24.23 -8.49 -35.48
N ARG A 84 -24.11 -8.39 -34.16
CA ARG A 84 -24.03 -7.08 -33.52
C ARG A 84 -22.64 -6.55 -33.79
N PRO A 85 -22.50 -5.39 -34.46
CA PRO A 85 -21.19 -4.86 -34.75
C PRO A 85 -20.44 -4.62 -33.44
N ARG A 86 -19.26 -5.25 -33.36
CA ARG A 86 -18.10 -4.90 -32.54
C ARG A 86 -18.20 -3.45 -32.05
N GLY A 87 -18.18 -3.28 -30.73
CA GLY A 87 -18.24 -2.00 -30.05
C GLY A 87 -17.35 -0.96 -30.73
N ARG A 88 -17.97 -0.07 -31.51
CA ARG A 88 -17.32 1.15 -31.98
C ARG A 88 -17.07 2.00 -30.74
N GLY A 89 -15.79 2.27 -30.49
CA GLY A 89 -15.35 3.23 -29.49
C GLY A 89 -16.17 4.51 -29.59
N GLY A 90 -16.94 4.79 -28.55
CA GLY A 90 -17.65 6.03 -28.41
C GLY A 90 -16.63 7.16 -28.34
N LYS A 91 -16.39 7.82 -29.47
CA LYS A 91 -15.84 9.16 -29.48
C LYS A 91 -16.87 10.03 -28.77
N THR A 92 -16.67 10.32 -27.49
CA THR A 92 -17.42 11.38 -26.84
C THR A 92 -17.07 12.68 -27.58
N LYS A 93 -18.05 13.26 -28.28
CA LYS A 93 -17.90 14.65 -28.74
C LYS A 93 -17.74 15.48 -27.48
N GLY A 94 -16.60 16.16 -27.40
CA GLY A 94 -16.03 16.69 -26.17
C GLY A 94 -17.01 17.51 -25.33
N LEU A 95 -17.01 17.23 -24.03
CA LEU A 95 -17.39 18.23 -23.04
C LEU A 95 -16.51 19.46 -23.28
N ARG A 96 -17.12 20.59 -23.63
CA ARG A 96 -16.42 21.88 -23.68
C ARG A 96 -15.82 22.11 -22.30
N LYS A 97 -14.49 21.95 -22.20
CA LYS A 97 -13.70 22.28 -21.01
C LYS A 97 -14.04 23.73 -20.64
N LYS A 98 -14.77 23.94 -19.54
CA LYS A 98 -14.95 25.28 -18.99
C LYS A 98 -13.55 25.73 -18.57
N LYS A 99 -12.98 26.71 -19.27
CA LYS A 99 -11.67 27.30 -18.93
C LYS A 99 -11.84 27.94 -17.56
N ILE A 100 -11.32 27.29 -16.53
CA ILE A 100 -11.10 27.94 -15.24
C ILE A 100 -10.01 28.99 -15.52
N GLY A 101 -10.34 30.26 -15.33
CA GLY A 101 -9.39 31.36 -15.50
C GLY A 101 -8.22 31.23 -14.51
N PRO A 102 -7.09 31.90 -14.75
CA PRO A 102 -5.97 31.87 -13.83
C PRO A 102 -6.40 32.44 -12.48
N THR A 103 -6.49 31.58 -11.46
CA THR A 103 -6.58 32.01 -10.07
C THR A 103 -5.26 32.72 -9.74
N LYS A 104 -5.32 34.02 -9.46
CA LYS A 104 -4.15 34.80 -9.03
C LYS A 104 -3.57 34.13 -7.79
N ARG A 105 -2.36 33.59 -7.90
CA ARG A 105 -1.56 33.23 -6.73
C ARG A 105 -0.98 34.53 -6.20
N TYR A 106 -1.36 34.90 -4.99
CA TYR A 106 -0.75 36.01 -4.27
C TYR A 106 0.67 35.56 -3.91
N ASP A 107 1.65 36.16 -4.58
CA ASP A 107 3.07 35.95 -4.31
C ASP A 107 3.47 37.06 -3.32
N SER A 108 3.49 36.74 -2.03
CA SER A 108 4.01 37.64 -1.01
C SER A 108 5.54 37.62 -1.06
N SER A 109 6.12 38.37 -2.00
CA SER A 109 7.53 38.77 -1.89
C SER A 109 7.65 39.80 -0.78
N SER A 110 8.08 39.37 0.41
CA SER A 110 8.56 40.29 1.44
C SER A 110 9.88 40.87 0.98
N ASP A 111 9.86 42.13 0.53
CA ASP A 111 11.04 42.90 0.16
C ASP A 111 11.42 43.88 1.29
N SER A 112 12.64 43.70 1.81
CA SER A 112 13.47 44.64 2.59
C SER A 112 12.92 45.12 3.96
N SER A 113 13.74 45.38 4.99
CA SER A 113 14.89 46.29 4.99
C SER A 113 16.06 45.83 5.87
N ASP A 114 17.25 46.32 5.50
CA ASP A 114 18.52 46.37 6.25
C ASP A 114 18.39 47.21 7.54
#